data_AF-D0KY98-F1
#
_entry.id   AF-D0KY98-F1
#
_cell.length_a   1.000
_cell.length_b   1.000
_cell.length_c   1.000
_cell.angle_alpha   90.00
_cell.angle_beta   90.00
_cell.angle_gamma   90.00
#
_symmetry.space_group_name_H-M   'P 1'
#
loop_
_entity.id
_entity.type
_entity.pdbx_description
1 polymer ?
#
loop_
_entity_poly.entity_id
_entity_poly.type
_entity_poly.pdbx_seq_one_letter_code
_entity_poly.pdbx_strand_id
1 'polypeptide(L)'
;MPRIRPLFLPLLALPVIALMLWFMPPAANASGYPPFPAQTQWFNVSKPLTGAQLQGRVVLLDFFTPGCINCIHMIPIQQQLKQKFGDDLLVVGVTSPKFTASQQADNMTPFLRRYHVDEPVFIDSGMTWWQHYGVFAWPTMLLLNPEGKVIHSFVGERSYTDMAAVIQSAVESARAANTLTHPKLPLKPLSADNHFMVLPTKIAVNDNRVAISDTGHDQVRIFDHEGKLLATIGDGKAGFADGSFATAEFNRPQGIAWLGNDLYVADTDNQRIRRIDFASQTVSTVVGNGQRVFLNEVTAAAKDTPLNSPWGLEAVDGDLFIAMAGDHAVWRYDPKTRKLDVYAGTGDEGLHDGERLLAQFAQSSGLAYHDHNLYVADPESSSIRQINMQTSLTITLVGKGLFSFGDRDGAADQALLQHPQGLAYLNGALYIADTFNNAIRKLNLDTLQVSTVAKNLAQPNGLAVLNDHTLLIADTYRDRIVALNIINGETTAWPPKK
;
A
#
# COMPACT_ATOMS: atom_id res chain seq x y z
N MET A 1 23.14 62.29 -17.53
CA MET A 1 23.93 61.15 -17.01
C MET A 1 23.13 60.45 -15.92
N PRO A 2 22.39 59.37 -16.24
CA PRO A 2 21.64 58.61 -15.25
C PRO A 2 22.47 57.46 -14.67
N ARG A 3 22.34 57.24 -13.36
CA ARG A 3 23.03 56.21 -12.58
C ARG A 3 22.49 54.82 -12.92
N ILE A 4 23.39 53.91 -13.27
CA ILE A 4 23.15 52.48 -13.49
C ILE A 4 22.84 51.83 -12.14
N ARG A 5 21.68 51.17 -12.01
CA ARG A 5 21.37 50.24 -10.91
C ARG A 5 21.89 48.84 -11.29
N PRO A 6 22.54 48.09 -10.39
CA PRO A 6 22.92 46.71 -10.68
C PRO A 6 21.68 45.81 -10.62
N LEU A 7 21.51 45.00 -11.66
CA LEU A 7 20.49 43.96 -11.76
C LEU A 7 20.94 42.80 -10.85
N PHE A 8 20.26 42.58 -9.72
CA PHE A 8 20.38 41.34 -8.97
C PHE A 8 19.54 40.28 -9.70
N LEU A 9 20.20 39.36 -10.41
CA LEU A 9 19.58 38.10 -10.83
C LEU A 9 19.35 37.25 -9.57
N PRO A 10 18.17 36.63 -9.39
CA PRO A 10 18.01 35.59 -8.39
C PRO A 10 18.81 34.37 -8.85
N LEU A 11 19.64 33.81 -7.97
CA LEU A 11 20.16 32.46 -8.14
C LEU A 11 18.94 31.52 -8.22
N LEU A 12 18.67 31.00 -9.42
CA LEU A 12 17.87 29.80 -9.58
C LEU A 12 18.53 28.70 -8.75
N ALA A 13 17.88 28.30 -7.66
CA ALA A 13 18.18 27.05 -7.00
C ALA A 13 17.88 25.94 -8.01
N LEU A 14 18.93 25.44 -8.64
CA LEU A 14 18.89 24.22 -9.43
C LEU A 14 18.37 23.09 -8.51
N PRO A 15 17.38 22.29 -8.94
CA PRO A 15 17.07 21.08 -8.23
C PRO A 15 18.35 20.24 -8.20
N VAL A 16 18.64 19.62 -7.05
CA VAL A 16 19.71 18.63 -6.92
C VAL A 16 19.27 17.41 -7.74
N ILE A 17 19.39 17.52 -9.06
CA ILE A 17 19.56 16.37 -9.95
C ILE A 17 20.95 15.89 -9.60
N ALA A 18 21.01 14.96 -8.64
CA ALA A 18 22.19 14.15 -8.44
C ALA A 18 22.57 13.62 -9.82
N LEU A 19 23.78 13.97 -10.23
CA LEU A 19 24.41 13.59 -11.48
C LEU A 19 24.31 12.06 -11.61
N MET A 20 23.27 11.57 -12.31
CA MET A 20 23.23 10.21 -12.83
C MET A 20 24.28 10.14 -13.92
N LEU A 21 25.54 10.02 -13.49
CA LEU A 21 26.52 9.29 -14.26
C LEU A 21 25.85 7.97 -14.61
N TRP A 22 25.72 7.71 -15.90
CA TRP A 22 25.44 6.40 -16.46
C TRP A 22 26.52 5.42 -15.97
N PHE A 23 26.40 4.98 -14.72
CA PHE A 23 26.91 3.69 -14.34
C PHE A 23 25.93 2.72 -14.98
N MET A 24 26.23 2.33 -16.23
CA MET A 24 25.89 0.99 -16.65
C MET A 24 26.41 0.09 -15.51
N PRO A 25 25.55 -0.65 -14.79
CA PRO A 25 26.07 -1.69 -13.91
C PRO A 25 26.99 -2.55 -14.79
N PRO A 26 28.14 -3.02 -14.28
CA PRO A 26 28.98 -3.90 -15.06
C PRO A 26 28.07 -4.99 -15.60
N ALA A 27 28.00 -5.11 -16.93
CA ALA A 27 27.25 -6.17 -17.57
C ALA A 27 27.67 -7.46 -16.85
N ALA A 28 26.74 -8.08 -16.13
CA ALA A 28 26.98 -9.34 -15.49
C ALA A 28 27.27 -10.35 -16.62
N ASN A 29 28.55 -10.46 -16.96
CA ASN A 29 29.10 -11.39 -17.94
C ASN A 29 29.11 -12.83 -17.39
N ALA A 30 28.44 -13.08 -16.26
CA ALA A 30 28.18 -14.43 -15.79
C ALA A 30 26.99 -14.99 -16.56
N SER A 31 27.23 -15.99 -17.39
CA SER A 31 26.16 -16.82 -17.94
C SER A 31 25.53 -17.64 -16.79
N GLY A 32 24.21 -17.57 -16.66
CA GLY A 32 23.44 -18.34 -15.69
C GLY A 32 23.04 -17.55 -14.44
N TYR A 33 22.13 -18.16 -13.66
CA TYR A 33 21.59 -17.58 -12.43
C TYR A 33 22.56 -17.78 -11.25
N PRO A 34 22.71 -16.80 -10.34
CA PRO A 34 23.44 -17.02 -9.10
C PRO A 34 22.78 -18.14 -8.29
N PRO A 35 23.54 -18.86 -7.43
CA PRO A 35 22.94 -19.84 -6.55
C PRO A 35 21.87 -19.16 -5.67
N PHE A 36 20.75 -19.86 -5.46
CA PHE A 36 19.79 -19.43 -4.45
C PHE A 36 20.42 -19.53 -3.06
N PRO A 37 20.15 -18.59 -2.14
CA PRO A 37 20.60 -18.69 -0.77
C PRO A 37 20.27 -20.05 -0.12
N ALA A 38 21.11 -20.49 0.82
CA ALA A 38 20.80 -21.69 1.58
C ALA A 38 19.51 -21.48 2.38
N GLN A 39 18.61 -22.47 2.39
CA GLN A 39 17.31 -22.41 3.09
C GLN A 39 16.36 -21.30 2.58
N THR A 40 16.51 -20.84 1.34
CA THR A 40 15.55 -19.93 0.71
C THR A 40 14.13 -20.49 0.79
N GLN A 41 13.23 -19.69 1.37
CA GLN A 41 11.81 -19.98 1.41
C GLN A 41 11.18 -19.59 0.06
N TRP A 42 10.48 -20.56 -0.52
CA TRP A 42 9.79 -20.44 -1.80
C TRP A 42 8.28 -20.54 -1.60
N PHE A 43 7.54 -19.80 -2.43
CA PHE A 43 6.10 -19.78 -2.50
C PHE A 43 5.66 -20.11 -3.93
N ASN A 44 4.40 -20.56 -4.06
CA ASN A 44 3.80 -20.96 -5.32
C ASN A 44 4.53 -22.09 -6.07
N VAL A 45 5.38 -22.86 -5.39
CA VAL A 45 6.05 -24.06 -5.90
C VAL A 45 6.06 -25.16 -4.84
N SER A 46 6.01 -26.41 -5.27
CA SER A 46 6.05 -27.58 -4.37
C SER A 46 7.46 -27.98 -3.91
N LYS A 47 8.51 -27.43 -4.57
CA LYS A 47 9.91 -27.58 -4.20
C LYS A 47 10.71 -26.37 -4.72
N PRO A 48 11.82 -25.98 -4.06
CA PRO A 48 12.68 -24.89 -4.53
C PRO A 48 13.09 -25.06 -6.00
N LEU A 49 13.12 -23.96 -6.75
CA LEU A 49 13.61 -23.95 -8.12
C LEU A 49 15.14 -23.90 -8.16
N THR A 50 15.72 -24.34 -9.27
CA THR A 50 17.14 -24.19 -9.58
C THR A 50 17.34 -23.25 -10.77
N GLY A 51 18.52 -22.63 -10.89
CA GLY A 51 18.83 -21.75 -12.03
C GLY A 51 18.65 -22.45 -13.38
N ALA A 52 18.97 -23.74 -13.47
CA ALA A 52 18.75 -24.53 -14.68
C ALA A 52 17.25 -24.66 -15.05
N GLN A 53 16.35 -24.68 -14.07
CA GLN A 53 14.90 -24.73 -14.32
C GLN A 53 14.34 -23.38 -14.81
N LEU A 54 15.06 -22.28 -14.59
CA LEU A 54 14.69 -20.96 -15.11
C LEU A 54 15.17 -20.73 -16.56
N GLN A 55 16.03 -21.60 -17.08
CA GLN A 55 16.48 -21.53 -18.48
C GLN A 55 15.41 -22.09 -19.44
N GLY A 56 15.54 -21.78 -20.73
CA GLY A 56 14.63 -22.28 -21.76
C GLY A 56 13.31 -21.53 -21.89
N ARG A 57 13.21 -20.34 -21.27
CA ARG A 57 12.09 -19.38 -21.34
C ARG A 57 12.65 -17.96 -21.25
N VAL A 58 11.91 -16.96 -21.72
CA VAL A 58 12.21 -15.57 -21.32
C VAL A 58 11.81 -15.42 -19.85
N VAL A 59 12.67 -14.84 -19.01
CA VAL A 59 12.41 -14.70 -17.56
C VAL A 59 12.34 -13.23 -17.19
N LEU A 60 11.31 -12.85 -16.43
CA LEU A 60 11.19 -11.55 -15.79
C LEU A 60 11.38 -11.73 -14.28
N LEU A 61 12.54 -11.36 -13.75
CA LEU A 61 12.77 -11.30 -12.30
C LEU A 61 12.18 -9.99 -11.79
N ASP A 62 11.28 -10.04 -10.82
CA ASP A 62 10.70 -8.86 -10.17
C ASP A 62 11.30 -8.68 -8.77
N PHE A 63 12.17 -7.68 -8.59
CA PHE A 63 12.72 -7.31 -7.29
C PHE A 63 11.75 -6.38 -6.57
N PHE A 64 11.02 -6.92 -5.60
CA PHE A 64 9.96 -6.22 -4.89
C PHE A 64 10.05 -6.41 -3.37
N THR A 65 9.29 -5.62 -2.61
CA THR A 65 9.12 -5.82 -1.16
C THR A 65 7.65 -5.61 -0.77
N PRO A 66 7.06 -6.46 0.09
CA PRO A 66 5.79 -6.16 0.75
C PRO A 66 5.87 -4.82 1.48
N GLY A 67 4.79 -4.05 1.39
CA GLY A 67 4.67 -2.71 1.97
C GLY A 67 4.80 -1.57 0.95
N CYS A 68 5.59 -1.75 -0.11
CA CYS A 68 5.85 -0.72 -1.10
C CYS A 68 4.71 -0.61 -2.13
N ILE A 69 4.10 0.58 -2.23
CA ILE A 69 2.99 0.84 -3.16
C ILE A 69 3.43 0.72 -4.62
N ASN A 70 4.63 1.19 -4.95
CA ASN A 70 5.19 1.10 -6.30
C ASN A 70 5.34 -0.36 -6.77
N CYS A 71 5.69 -1.27 -5.85
CA CYS A 71 5.73 -2.70 -6.13
C CYS A 71 4.33 -3.28 -6.38
N ILE A 72 3.37 -2.95 -5.52
CA ILE A 72 1.98 -3.40 -5.64
C ILE A 72 1.38 -2.96 -6.98
N HIS A 73 1.73 -1.77 -7.45
CA HIS A 73 1.28 -1.25 -8.73
C HIS A 73 1.70 -2.11 -9.94
N MET A 74 2.81 -2.83 -9.86
CA MET A 74 3.31 -3.65 -10.96
C MET A 74 2.62 -5.02 -11.06
N ILE A 75 1.99 -5.51 -10.00
CA ILE A 75 1.38 -6.85 -9.96
C ILE A 75 0.31 -7.03 -11.07
N PRO A 76 -0.67 -6.13 -11.27
CA PRO A 76 -1.65 -6.28 -12.34
C PRO A 76 -1.03 -6.27 -13.75
N ILE A 77 0.07 -5.53 -13.92
CA ILE A 77 0.81 -5.46 -15.19
C ILE A 77 1.50 -6.80 -15.45
N GLN A 78 2.15 -7.38 -14.43
CA GLN A 78 2.77 -8.69 -14.52
C GLN A 78 1.75 -9.79 -14.82
N GLN A 79 0.56 -9.75 -14.22
CA GLN A 79 -0.54 -10.68 -14.52
C GLN A 79 -0.96 -10.58 -16.00
N GLN A 80 -1.11 -9.37 -16.55
CA GLN A 80 -1.42 -9.18 -17.98
C GLN A 80 -0.29 -9.67 -18.90
N LEU A 81 0.97 -9.47 -18.52
CA LEU A 81 2.13 -9.97 -19.27
C LEU A 81 2.15 -11.51 -19.28
N LYS A 82 1.95 -12.16 -18.12
CA LYS A 82 1.83 -13.62 -18.01
C LYS A 82 0.70 -14.16 -18.90
N GLN A 83 -0.46 -13.50 -18.89
CA GLN A 83 -1.59 -13.90 -19.73
C GLN A 83 -1.26 -13.77 -21.23
N LYS A 84 -0.57 -12.69 -21.64
CA LYS A 84 -0.22 -12.44 -23.04
C LYS A 84 0.81 -13.44 -23.59
N PHE A 85 1.87 -13.71 -22.81
CA PHE A 85 3.02 -14.49 -23.28
C PHE A 85 2.96 -15.97 -22.92
N GLY A 86 2.07 -16.37 -22.00
CA GLY A 86 1.87 -17.76 -21.62
C GLY A 86 3.18 -18.41 -21.17
N ASP A 87 3.46 -19.60 -21.71
CA ASP A 87 4.65 -20.37 -21.39
C ASP A 87 5.98 -19.73 -21.86
N ASP A 88 5.95 -18.82 -22.83
CA ASP A 88 7.18 -18.20 -23.35
C ASP A 88 7.81 -17.25 -22.31
N LEU A 89 7.03 -16.75 -21.34
CA LEU A 89 7.46 -15.86 -20.27
C LEU A 89 7.26 -16.50 -18.89
N LEU A 90 8.32 -16.55 -18.08
CA LEU A 90 8.25 -16.87 -16.66
C LEU A 90 8.51 -15.61 -15.84
N VAL A 91 7.53 -15.19 -15.03
CA VAL A 91 7.77 -14.18 -13.99
C VAL A 91 8.23 -14.89 -12.72
N VAL A 92 9.24 -14.35 -12.04
CA VAL A 92 9.70 -14.82 -10.72
C VAL A 92 9.84 -13.64 -9.79
N GLY A 93 9.08 -13.65 -8.70
CA GLY A 93 9.21 -12.64 -7.65
C GLY A 93 10.45 -12.90 -6.79
N VAL A 94 11.31 -11.89 -6.70
CA VAL A 94 12.45 -11.83 -5.81
C VAL A 94 12.10 -10.84 -4.70
N THR A 95 11.63 -11.36 -3.56
CA THR A 95 11.36 -10.49 -2.42
C THR A 95 12.68 -10.07 -1.79
N SER A 96 13.06 -8.81 -2.00
CA SER A 96 14.25 -8.17 -1.43
C SER A 96 13.80 -7.24 -0.29
N PRO A 97 13.87 -7.65 0.98
CA PRO A 97 13.14 -6.99 2.06
C PRO A 97 13.66 -5.58 2.39
N LYS A 98 12.76 -4.58 2.43
CA LYS A 98 13.03 -3.26 3.03
C LYS A 98 12.93 -3.31 4.56
N PHE A 99 11.89 -3.92 5.09
CA PHE A 99 11.57 -3.96 6.52
C PHE A 99 11.90 -5.32 7.17
N THR A 100 12.04 -5.33 8.49
CA THR A 100 12.23 -6.59 9.25
C THR A 100 11.06 -7.55 9.06
N ALA A 101 9.82 -7.05 9.06
CA ALA A 101 8.64 -7.87 8.81
C ALA A 101 8.62 -8.50 7.41
N SER A 102 9.16 -7.82 6.39
CA SER A 102 9.21 -8.32 5.01
C SER A 102 10.20 -9.49 4.83
N GLN A 103 11.04 -9.78 5.84
CA GLN A 103 11.91 -10.96 5.86
C GLN A 103 11.19 -12.23 6.33
N GLN A 104 10.03 -12.11 6.96
CA GLN A 104 9.32 -13.22 7.60
C GLN A 104 8.41 -13.93 6.60
N ALA A 105 8.59 -15.24 6.40
CA ALA A 105 7.74 -16.03 5.49
C ALA A 105 6.25 -16.02 5.84
N ASP A 106 5.92 -15.96 7.12
CA ASP A 106 4.52 -15.95 7.58
C ASP A 106 3.76 -14.72 7.07
N ASN A 107 4.46 -13.62 6.78
CA ASN A 107 3.88 -12.41 6.20
C ASN A 107 3.71 -12.47 4.69
N MET A 108 4.39 -13.41 4.02
CA MET A 108 4.36 -13.51 2.56
C MET A 108 3.08 -14.17 2.07
N THR A 109 2.63 -15.25 2.71
CA THR A 109 1.42 -15.97 2.27
C THR A 109 0.18 -15.06 2.22
N PRO A 110 -0.14 -14.27 3.27
CA PRO A 110 -1.26 -13.32 3.21
C PRO A 110 -1.08 -12.23 2.15
N PHE A 111 0.15 -11.73 1.94
CA PHE A 111 0.46 -10.76 0.88
C PHE A 111 0.18 -11.33 -0.51
N LEU A 112 0.66 -12.54 -0.80
CA LEU A 112 0.44 -13.21 -2.09
C LEU A 112 -1.04 -13.47 -2.35
N ARG A 113 -1.80 -13.89 -1.32
CA ARG A 113 -3.26 -14.02 -1.42
C ARG A 113 -3.93 -12.68 -1.70
N ARG A 114 -3.55 -11.63 -0.96
CA ARG A 114 -4.13 -10.28 -1.07
C ARG A 114 -4.10 -9.76 -2.49
N TYR A 115 -2.99 -9.98 -3.21
CA TYR A 115 -2.78 -9.42 -4.54
C TYR A 115 -2.85 -10.46 -5.66
N HIS A 116 -3.28 -11.70 -5.36
CA HIS A 116 -3.37 -12.81 -6.31
C HIS A 116 -2.06 -13.03 -7.09
N VAL A 117 -0.95 -13.10 -6.35
CA VAL A 117 0.37 -13.39 -6.91
C VAL A 117 0.54 -14.90 -6.96
N ASP A 118 0.48 -15.46 -8.16
CA ASP A 118 0.49 -16.92 -8.42
C ASP A 118 1.80 -17.45 -9.01
N GLU A 119 2.69 -16.55 -9.43
CA GLU A 119 4.04 -16.88 -9.91
C GLU A 119 4.95 -17.37 -8.78
N PRO A 120 6.02 -18.11 -9.08
CA PRO A 120 7.05 -18.45 -8.10
C PRO A 120 7.62 -17.19 -7.44
N VAL A 121 7.66 -17.19 -6.10
CA VAL A 121 8.27 -16.13 -5.31
C VAL A 121 9.25 -16.74 -4.33
N PHE A 122 10.38 -16.07 -4.09
CA PHE A 122 11.29 -16.44 -3.01
C PHE A 122 11.79 -15.22 -2.25
N ILE A 123 12.18 -15.43 -0.99
CA ILE A 123 12.72 -14.39 -0.12
C ILE A 123 14.25 -14.35 -0.25
N ASP A 124 14.77 -13.26 -0.80
CA ASP A 124 16.19 -12.90 -0.85
C ASP A 124 16.57 -12.09 0.39
N SER A 125 16.46 -12.69 1.58
CA SER A 125 16.66 -12.00 2.86
C SER A 125 18.06 -11.41 3.04
N GLY A 126 19.06 -12.03 2.41
CA GLY A 126 20.45 -11.55 2.40
C GLY A 126 20.75 -10.50 1.32
N MET A 127 19.74 -10.06 0.55
CA MET A 127 19.92 -9.14 -0.59
C MET A 127 20.98 -9.65 -1.59
N THR A 128 21.13 -10.96 -1.72
CA THR A 128 22.20 -11.60 -2.51
C THR A 128 21.94 -11.45 -4.00
N TRP A 129 20.71 -11.73 -4.44
CA TRP A 129 20.31 -11.54 -5.83
C TRP A 129 20.23 -10.04 -6.15
N TRP A 130 19.70 -9.24 -5.22
CA TRP A 130 19.65 -7.78 -5.35
C TRP A 130 21.05 -7.20 -5.65
N GLN A 131 22.06 -7.55 -4.84
CA GLN A 131 23.43 -7.09 -5.01
C GLN A 131 24.09 -7.68 -6.26
N HIS A 132 23.89 -8.97 -6.53
CA HIS A 132 24.47 -9.65 -7.69
C HIS A 132 24.08 -8.97 -9.01
N TYR A 133 22.81 -8.58 -9.14
CA TYR A 133 22.30 -7.92 -10.33
C TYR A 133 22.43 -6.38 -10.30
N GLY A 134 23.01 -5.81 -9.24
CA GLY A 134 23.20 -4.36 -9.12
C GLY A 134 21.89 -3.58 -9.01
N VAL A 135 20.85 -4.17 -8.41
CA VAL A 135 19.57 -3.51 -8.17
C VAL A 135 19.75 -2.44 -7.08
N PHE A 136 19.02 -1.32 -7.19
CA PHE A 136 19.13 -0.20 -6.26
C PHE A 136 17.80 0.51 -5.95
N ALA A 137 16.68 0.07 -6.55
CA ALA A 137 15.37 0.67 -6.35
C ALA A 137 14.25 -0.39 -6.40
N TRP A 138 13.20 -0.16 -5.63
CA TRP A 138 11.98 -0.97 -5.65
C TRP A 138 10.87 -0.26 -6.46
N PRO A 139 10.11 -0.99 -7.31
CA PRO A 139 10.47 -2.29 -7.89
C PRO A 139 11.61 -2.13 -8.91
N THR A 140 12.30 -3.23 -9.22
CA THR A 140 13.11 -3.35 -10.43
C THR A 140 12.81 -4.68 -11.08
N MET A 141 12.44 -4.69 -12.36
CA MET A 141 12.27 -5.93 -13.10
C MET A 141 13.39 -6.15 -14.12
N LEU A 142 14.05 -7.29 -14.07
CA LEU A 142 15.10 -7.67 -15.02
C LEU A 142 14.55 -8.69 -16.01
N LEU A 143 14.73 -8.40 -17.30
CA LEU A 143 14.38 -9.33 -18.37
C LEU A 143 15.61 -10.13 -18.77
N LEU A 144 15.50 -11.45 -18.73
CA LEU A 144 16.54 -12.39 -19.11
C LEU A 144 16.10 -13.23 -20.30
N ASN A 145 17.05 -13.54 -21.16
CA ASN A 145 16.84 -14.47 -22.26
C ASN A 145 16.86 -15.95 -21.78
N PRO A 146 16.56 -16.93 -22.65
CA PRO A 146 16.52 -18.35 -22.27
C PRO A 146 17.82 -18.93 -21.71
N GLU A 147 18.97 -18.32 -21.94
CA GLU A 147 20.25 -18.74 -21.37
C GLU A 147 20.49 -18.16 -19.96
N GLY A 148 19.62 -17.26 -19.48
CA GLY A 148 19.73 -16.58 -18.20
C GLY A 148 20.61 -15.33 -18.24
N LYS A 149 20.78 -14.70 -19.41
CA LYS A 149 21.49 -13.42 -19.55
C LYS A 149 20.50 -12.25 -19.47
N VAL A 150 20.81 -11.25 -18.66
CA VAL A 150 20.05 -9.99 -18.61
C VAL A 150 20.15 -9.27 -19.96
N ILE A 151 19.00 -8.98 -20.56
CA ILE A 151 18.86 -8.26 -21.83
C ILE A 151 18.16 -6.91 -21.68
N HIS A 152 17.43 -6.69 -20.57
CA HIS A 152 16.80 -5.41 -20.26
C HIS A 152 16.58 -5.22 -18.76
N SER A 153 16.46 -3.97 -18.30
CA SER A 153 16.14 -3.61 -16.92
C SER A 153 15.06 -2.52 -16.90
N PHE A 154 14.01 -2.76 -16.11
CA PHE A 154 12.91 -1.85 -15.85
C PHE A 154 13.01 -1.36 -14.40
N VAL A 155 13.41 -0.10 -14.18
CA VAL A 155 13.60 0.46 -12.83
C VAL A 155 12.42 1.33 -12.42
N GLY A 156 11.74 0.99 -11.34
CA GLY A 156 10.52 1.64 -10.87
C GLY A 156 9.28 1.21 -11.66
N GLU A 157 8.18 1.94 -11.47
CA GLU A 157 6.93 1.64 -12.17
C GLU A 157 7.05 1.79 -13.69
N ARG A 158 6.36 0.91 -14.44
CA ARG A 158 6.33 0.92 -15.90
C ARG A 158 4.95 0.65 -16.45
N SER A 159 4.68 1.14 -17.65
CA SER A 159 3.42 0.83 -18.34
C SER A 159 3.44 -0.59 -18.91
N TYR A 160 2.26 -1.20 -19.02
CA TYR A 160 2.09 -2.48 -19.69
C TYR A 160 2.61 -2.43 -21.13
N THR A 161 2.27 -1.35 -21.87
CA THR A 161 2.63 -1.19 -23.28
C THR A 161 4.14 -1.24 -23.49
N ASP A 162 4.89 -0.52 -22.67
CA ASP A 162 6.36 -0.45 -22.78
C ASP A 162 6.99 -1.81 -22.50
N MET A 163 6.56 -2.47 -21.41
CA MET A 163 7.08 -3.78 -21.04
C MET A 163 6.73 -4.85 -22.07
N ALA A 164 5.49 -4.87 -22.55
CA ALA A 164 5.01 -5.87 -23.50
C ALA A 164 5.74 -5.78 -24.83
N ALA A 165 6.10 -4.57 -25.31
CA ALA A 165 6.86 -4.41 -26.54
C ALA A 165 8.27 -5.01 -26.45
N VAL A 166 8.98 -4.76 -25.34
CA VAL A 166 10.33 -5.29 -25.12
C VAL A 166 10.30 -6.81 -24.95
N ILE A 167 9.34 -7.34 -24.17
CA ILE A 167 9.19 -8.78 -23.95
C ILE A 167 8.81 -9.50 -25.25
N GLN A 168 7.94 -8.91 -26.08
CA GLN A 168 7.59 -9.47 -27.39
C GLN A 168 8.84 -9.66 -28.26
N SER A 169 9.70 -8.64 -28.34
CA SER A 169 10.97 -8.71 -29.08
C SER A 169 11.90 -9.81 -28.54
N ALA A 170 11.99 -9.96 -27.21
CA ALA A 170 12.78 -11.01 -26.58
C ALA A 170 12.24 -12.42 -26.91
N VAL A 171 10.92 -12.60 -26.84
CA VAL A 171 10.25 -13.88 -27.16
C VAL A 171 10.43 -14.23 -28.64
N GLU A 172 10.25 -13.28 -29.54
CA GLU A 172 10.47 -13.48 -30.99
C GLU A 172 11.91 -13.86 -31.31
N SER A 173 12.87 -13.19 -30.68
CA SER A 173 14.30 -13.51 -30.81
C SER A 173 14.61 -14.92 -30.31
N ALA A 174 14.07 -15.31 -29.15
CA ALA A 174 14.23 -16.66 -28.59
C ALA A 174 13.59 -17.73 -29.46
N ARG A 175 12.42 -17.46 -30.04
CA ARG A 175 11.73 -18.37 -30.96
C ARG A 175 12.51 -18.55 -32.26
N ALA A 176 13.04 -17.47 -32.84
CA ALA A 176 13.89 -17.53 -34.03
C ALA A 176 15.19 -18.31 -33.78
N ALA A 177 15.75 -18.21 -32.57
CA ALA A 177 16.93 -18.96 -32.15
C ALA A 177 16.63 -20.41 -31.73
N ASN A 178 15.35 -20.80 -31.64
CA ASN A 178 14.90 -22.11 -31.17
C ASN A 178 15.41 -22.48 -29.76
N THR A 179 15.45 -21.48 -28.85
CA THR A 179 15.95 -21.65 -27.47
C THR A 179 14.84 -21.79 -26.42
N LEU A 180 13.58 -21.68 -26.82
CA LEU A 180 12.41 -21.90 -25.97
C LEU A 180 12.12 -23.40 -25.81
N THR A 181 12.45 -23.97 -24.65
CA THR A 181 12.30 -25.41 -24.35
C THR A 181 11.24 -25.70 -23.29
N HIS A 182 10.78 -24.68 -22.57
CA HIS A 182 9.66 -24.74 -21.63
C HIS A 182 9.77 -25.88 -20.59
N PRO A 183 10.85 -25.94 -19.79
CA PRO A 183 10.97 -26.98 -18.78
C PRO A 183 9.78 -26.95 -17.81
N LYS A 184 9.32 -28.14 -17.40
CA LYS A 184 8.19 -28.27 -16.48
C LYS A 184 8.60 -27.76 -15.10
N LEU A 185 7.85 -26.78 -14.59
CA LEU A 185 8.04 -26.22 -13.25
C LEU A 185 7.11 -26.89 -12.24
N PRO A 186 7.55 -27.07 -10.99
CA PRO A 186 6.75 -27.63 -9.90
C PRO A 186 5.76 -26.60 -9.31
N LEU A 187 5.06 -25.83 -10.15
CA LEU A 187 4.14 -24.78 -9.74
C LEU A 187 3.03 -25.34 -8.83
N LYS A 188 2.77 -24.63 -7.74
CA LYS A 188 1.72 -24.93 -6.76
C LYS A 188 1.23 -23.61 -6.13
N PRO A 189 0.43 -22.80 -6.86
CA PRO A 189 -0.13 -21.56 -6.33
C PRO A 189 -0.95 -21.79 -5.05
N LEU A 190 -1.13 -20.73 -4.26
CA LEU A 190 -1.94 -20.76 -3.06
C LEU A 190 -3.41 -21.04 -3.40
N SER A 191 -4.10 -21.79 -2.54
CA SER A 191 -5.56 -21.98 -2.65
C SER A 191 -6.30 -20.73 -2.21
N ALA A 192 -7.49 -20.52 -2.77
CA ALA A 192 -8.42 -19.50 -2.27
C ALA A 192 -8.75 -19.71 -0.79
N ASP A 193 -8.98 -18.61 -0.08
CA ASP A 193 -9.43 -18.60 1.31
C ASP A 193 -10.97 -18.70 1.37
N ASN A 194 -11.50 -19.34 2.41
CA ASN A 194 -12.94 -19.50 2.64
C ASN A 194 -13.37 -19.04 4.04
N HIS A 195 -12.53 -18.28 4.74
CA HIS A 195 -12.89 -17.65 6.00
C HIS A 195 -14.10 -16.70 5.85
N PHE A 196 -14.79 -16.43 6.96
CA PHE A 196 -15.97 -15.55 6.97
C PHE A 196 -15.67 -14.10 6.53
N MET A 197 -14.44 -13.69 6.78
CA MET A 197 -13.82 -12.42 6.43
C MET A 197 -12.39 -12.76 5.99
N VAL A 198 -11.83 -12.08 5.00
CA VAL A 198 -10.49 -12.37 4.48
C VAL A 198 -9.76 -11.04 4.36
N LEU A 199 -8.63 -10.93 5.06
CA LEU A 199 -7.76 -9.77 5.08
C LEU A 199 -8.53 -8.45 5.32
N PRO A 200 -9.31 -8.31 6.41
CA PRO A 200 -9.99 -7.05 6.69
C PRO A 200 -8.97 -5.95 6.99
N THR A 201 -9.10 -4.78 6.38
CA THR A 201 -8.04 -3.75 6.44
C THR A 201 -8.42 -2.50 7.21
N LYS A 202 -9.69 -2.07 7.15
CA LYS A 202 -10.15 -0.82 7.74
C LYS A 202 -11.54 -0.97 8.35
N ILE A 203 -11.80 -0.16 9.37
CA ILE A 203 -13.02 -0.17 10.17
C ILE A 203 -13.48 1.28 10.35
N ALA A 204 -14.78 1.53 10.28
CA ALA A 204 -15.38 2.79 10.71
C ALA A 204 -16.60 2.53 11.58
N VAL A 205 -16.73 3.27 12.66
CA VAL A 205 -17.84 3.16 13.61
C VAL A 205 -18.62 4.47 13.60
N ASN A 206 -19.95 4.37 13.59
CA ASN A 206 -20.84 5.48 13.92
C ASN A 206 -21.76 5.04 15.08
N ASP A 207 -22.75 5.87 15.43
CA ASP A 207 -23.64 5.66 16.58
C ASP A 207 -24.33 4.28 16.64
N ASN A 208 -24.51 3.60 15.51
CA ASN A 208 -25.29 2.36 15.46
C ASN A 208 -24.68 1.23 14.64
N ARG A 209 -23.58 1.47 13.93
CA ARG A 209 -23.00 0.52 12.99
C ARG A 209 -21.48 0.50 13.05
N VAL A 210 -20.97 -0.68 12.76
CA VAL A 210 -19.56 -0.91 12.43
C VAL A 210 -19.49 -1.32 10.98
N ALA A 211 -18.73 -0.58 10.18
CA ALA A 211 -18.42 -0.92 8.80
C ALA A 211 -16.99 -1.41 8.67
N ILE A 212 -16.79 -2.48 7.90
CA ILE A 212 -15.49 -3.12 7.70
C ILE A 212 -15.26 -3.32 6.21
N SER A 213 -14.09 -2.92 5.74
CA SER A 213 -13.59 -3.30 4.41
C SER A 213 -13.03 -4.72 4.47
N ASP A 214 -13.80 -5.66 3.95
CA ASP A 214 -13.44 -7.07 3.81
C ASP A 214 -12.68 -7.24 2.49
N THR A 215 -11.45 -6.72 2.49
CA THR A 215 -10.66 -6.48 1.28
C THR A 215 -10.45 -7.74 0.44
N GLY A 216 -10.21 -8.89 1.07
CA GLY A 216 -9.98 -10.15 0.37
C GLY A 216 -11.22 -10.75 -0.28
N HIS A 217 -12.42 -10.26 0.07
CA HIS A 217 -13.68 -10.61 -0.57
C HIS A 217 -14.21 -9.51 -1.49
N ASP A 218 -13.47 -8.42 -1.72
CA ASP A 218 -13.94 -7.29 -2.52
C ASP A 218 -15.31 -6.74 -2.04
N GLN A 219 -15.51 -6.70 -0.72
CA GLN A 219 -16.80 -6.39 -0.10
C GLN A 219 -16.68 -5.41 1.08
N VAL A 220 -17.80 -4.78 1.41
CA VAL A 220 -17.99 -4.02 2.65
C VAL A 220 -19.01 -4.73 3.54
N ARG A 221 -18.66 -4.95 4.81
CA ARG A 221 -19.47 -5.69 5.78
C ARG A 221 -19.95 -4.72 6.86
N ILE A 222 -21.27 -4.70 7.11
CA ILE A 222 -21.92 -3.81 8.08
C ILE A 222 -22.45 -4.65 9.24
N PHE A 223 -22.11 -4.25 10.46
CA PHE A 223 -22.52 -4.90 11.70
C PHE A 223 -23.17 -3.88 12.65
N ASP A 224 -23.91 -4.36 13.66
CA ASP A 224 -24.17 -3.57 14.86
C ASP A 224 -22.95 -3.61 15.82
N HIS A 225 -23.01 -2.88 16.94
CA HIS A 225 -21.90 -2.78 17.89
C HIS A 225 -21.65 -4.10 18.64
N GLU A 226 -22.68 -4.93 18.78
CA GLU A 226 -22.61 -6.27 19.34
C GLU A 226 -22.03 -7.31 18.36
N GLY A 227 -21.78 -6.91 17.11
CA GLY A 227 -21.14 -7.73 16.08
C GLY A 227 -22.09 -8.64 15.30
N LYS A 228 -23.40 -8.38 15.32
CA LYS A 228 -24.35 -9.02 14.40
C LYS A 228 -24.20 -8.41 13.01
N LEU A 229 -23.98 -9.26 12.00
CA LEU A 229 -23.97 -8.82 10.61
C LEU A 229 -25.35 -8.29 10.20
N LEU A 230 -25.40 -7.04 9.74
CA LEU A 230 -26.59 -6.34 9.27
C LEU A 230 -26.70 -6.36 7.74
N ALA A 231 -25.57 -6.22 7.04
CA ALA A 231 -25.53 -6.25 5.56
C ALA A 231 -24.14 -6.64 5.05
N THR A 232 -24.13 -7.26 3.87
CA THR A 232 -22.94 -7.39 3.01
C THR A 232 -23.21 -6.60 1.74
N ILE A 233 -22.30 -5.72 1.38
CA ILE A 233 -22.42 -4.80 0.25
C ILE A 233 -21.30 -5.13 -0.73
N GLY A 234 -21.66 -5.41 -1.97
CA GLY A 234 -20.76 -5.94 -2.98
C GLY A 234 -21.08 -7.40 -3.31
N ASP A 235 -21.05 -7.78 -4.59
CA ASP A 235 -21.31 -9.15 -5.03
C ASP A 235 -20.13 -10.12 -4.80
N GLY A 236 -18.98 -9.58 -4.39
CA GLY A 236 -17.75 -10.33 -4.10
C GLY A 236 -16.86 -10.58 -5.31
N LYS A 237 -17.19 -10.00 -6.47
CA LYS A 237 -16.36 -10.03 -7.67
C LYS A 237 -15.56 -8.73 -7.78
N ALA A 238 -14.25 -8.85 -7.98
CA ALA A 238 -13.39 -7.73 -8.32
C ALA A 238 -13.93 -7.01 -9.58
N GLY A 239 -14.34 -5.75 -9.40
CA GLY A 239 -14.95 -4.93 -10.45
C GLY A 239 -15.37 -3.56 -9.89
N PHE A 240 -15.98 -2.71 -10.71
CA PHE A 240 -16.33 -1.33 -10.31
C PHE A 240 -17.78 -0.96 -10.60
N ALA A 241 -18.65 -1.95 -10.86
CA ALA A 241 -20.07 -1.69 -11.10
C ALA A 241 -20.69 -0.89 -9.94
N ASP A 242 -21.36 0.22 -10.28
CA ASP A 242 -22.29 0.91 -9.40
C ASP A 242 -23.63 0.13 -9.41
N GLY A 243 -24.50 0.37 -8.42
CA GLY A 243 -25.82 -0.26 -8.39
C GLY A 243 -26.37 -0.49 -6.99
N SER A 244 -27.24 -1.49 -6.84
CA SER A 244 -27.75 -1.89 -5.52
C SER A 244 -26.64 -2.49 -4.64
N PHE A 245 -26.87 -2.60 -3.34
CA PHE A 245 -25.94 -3.29 -2.45
C PHE A 245 -25.56 -4.71 -2.90
N ALA A 246 -26.46 -5.43 -3.57
CA ALA A 246 -26.26 -6.81 -4.01
C ALA A 246 -25.52 -6.94 -5.35
N THR A 247 -25.41 -5.86 -6.13
CA THR A 247 -24.90 -5.89 -7.51
C THR A 247 -23.72 -4.95 -7.74
N ALA A 248 -23.42 -4.09 -6.78
CA ALA A 248 -22.22 -3.29 -6.83
C ALA A 248 -20.98 -4.19 -6.77
N GLU A 249 -19.90 -3.77 -7.40
CA GLU A 249 -18.61 -4.46 -7.35
C GLU A 249 -17.56 -3.50 -6.77
N PHE A 250 -16.65 -4.02 -5.96
CA PHE A 250 -15.44 -3.31 -5.50
C PHE A 250 -14.19 -4.08 -5.96
N ASN A 251 -13.01 -3.51 -5.76
CA ASN A 251 -11.74 -4.18 -6.00
C ASN A 251 -10.73 -3.75 -4.93
N ARG A 252 -10.50 -4.66 -3.98
CA ARG A 252 -9.65 -4.49 -2.80
C ARG A 252 -9.93 -3.18 -2.03
N PRO A 253 -11.17 -2.94 -1.58
CA PRO A 253 -11.50 -1.72 -0.83
C PRO A 253 -10.64 -1.62 0.45
N GLN A 254 -10.17 -0.42 0.75
CA GLN A 254 -9.35 -0.09 1.93
C GLN A 254 -10.10 0.91 2.83
N GLY A 255 -9.67 2.17 2.87
CA GLY A 255 -10.21 3.24 3.71
C GLY A 255 -11.72 3.34 3.68
N ILE A 256 -12.32 3.54 4.84
CA ILE A 256 -13.76 3.63 4.99
C ILE A 256 -14.08 4.69 6.04
N ALA A 257 -15.05 5.56 5.77
CA ALA A 257 -15.41 6.65 6.67
C ALA A 257 -16.89 6.99 6.58
N TRP A 258 -17.52 7.23 7.73
CA TRP A 258 -18.88 7.75 7.81
C TRP A 258 -18.86 9.26 7.61
N LEU A 259 -19.72 9.75 6.72
CA LEU A 259 -19.94 11.18 6.53
C LEU A 259 -21.45 11.45 6.48
N GLY A 260 -21.98 11.94 7.60
CA GLY A 260 -23.42 11.95 7.83
C GLY A 260 -23.96 10.52 7.91
N ASN A 261 -25.01 10.22 7.12
CA ASN A 261 -25.62 8.88 7.08
C ASN A 261 -25.03 7.96 6.02
N ASP A 262 -24.14 8.48 5.17
CA ASP A 262 -23.51 7.73 4.10
C ASP A 262 -22.15 7.21 4.51
N LEU A 263 -21.73 6.15 3.84
CA LEU A 263 -20.42 5.55 4.03
C LEU A 263 -19.62 5.73 2.75
N TYR A 264 -18.40 6.24 2.89
CA TYR A 264 -17.47 6.41 1.79
C TYR A 264 -16.39 5.36 1.86
N VAL A 265 -16.00 4.82 0.70
CA VAL A 265 -15.04 3.72 0.56
C VAL A 265 -13.96 4.13 -0.43
N ALA A 266 -12.71 4.02 -0.02
CA ALA A 266 -11.56 4.05 -0.91
C ALA A 266 -11.45 2.68 -1.58
N ASP A 267 -11.90 2.62 -2.82
CA ASP A 267 -11.90 1.43 -3.65
C ASP A 267 -10.59 1.40 -4.44
N THR A 268 -9.54 1.00 -3.72
CA THR A 268 -8.14 1.33 -4.00
C THR A 268 -7.69 0.85 -5.37
N ASP A 269 -7.92 -0.41 -5.70
CA ASP A 269 -7.44 -0.96 -6.97
C ASP A 269 -8.30 -0.53 -8.15
N ASN A 270 -9.52 -0.06 -7.88
CA ASN A 270 -10.34 0.62 -8.86
C ASN A 270 -10.03 2.11 -8.98
N GLN A 271 -9.11 2.68 -8.20
CA GLN A 271 -8.75 4.10 -8.27
C GLN A 271 -9.97 5.02 -8.13
N ARG A 272 -10.86 4.69 -7.18
CA ARG A 272 -12.15 5.37 -6.99
C ARG A 272 -12.46 5.61 -5.51
N ILE A 273 -13.22 6.67 -5.25
CA ILE A 273 -13.99 6.81 -4.01
C ILE A 273 -15.45 6.49 -4.31
N ARG A 274 -16.01 5.54 -3.56
CA ARG A 274 -17.38 5.05 -3.69
C ARG A 274 -18.22 5.58 -2.52
N ARG A 275 -19.47 5.95 -2.79
CA ARG A 275 -20.48 6.34 -1.78
C ARG A 275 -21.51 5.23 -1.68
N ILE A 276 -21.71 4.72 -0.48
CA ILE A 276 -22.76 3.80 -0.09
C ILE A 276 -23.86 4.62 0.58
N ASP A 277 -25.00 4.71 -0.10
CA ASP A 277 -26.18 5.44 0.33
C ASP A 277 -27.19 4.46 0.93
N PHE A 278 -27.40 4.54 2.24
CA PHE A 278 -28.29 3.61 2.96
C PHE A 278 -29.78 3.93 2.81
N ALA A 279 -30.13 5.14 2.40
CA ALA A 279 -31.53 5.50 2.17
C ALA A 279 -32.06 4.85 0.90
N SER A 280 -31.25 4.85 -0.16
CA SER A 280 -31.55 4.22 -1.44
C SER A 280 -31.04 2.78 -1.58
N GLN A 281 -30.17 2.33 -0.66
CA GLN A 281 -29.45 1.05 -0.73
C GLN A 281 -28.64 0.88 -2.02
N THR A 282 -27.93 1.94 -2.40
CA THR A 282 -27.10 1.97 -3.61
C THR A 282 -25.65 2.33 -3.34
N VAL A 283 -24.78 1.91 -4.25
CA VAL A 283 -23.37 2.30 -4.33
C VAL A 283 -23.16 3.10 -5.61
N SER A 284 -22.44 4.21 -5.50
CA SER A 284 -22.10 5.07 -6.63
C SER A 284 -20.67 5.58 -6.58
N THR A 285 -20.05 5.80 -7.74
CA THR A 285 -18.72 6.42 -7.83
C THR A 285 -18.83 7.94 -7.71
N VAL A 286 -18.06 8.54 -6.79
CA VAL A 286 -18.09 10.00 -6.52
C VAL A 286 -16.80 10.73 -6.87
N VAL A 287 -15.67 10.03 -6.86
CA VAL A 287 -14.34 10.53 -7.25
C VAL A 287 -13.60 9.41 -7.97
N GLY A 288 -12.79 9.74 -8.97
CA GLY A 288 -11.95 8.76 -9.65
C GLY A 288 -12.52 8.25 -10.97
N ASN A 289 -11.70 8.28 -12.02
CA ASN A 289 -12.06 7.77 -13.34
C ASN A 289 -11.60 6.31 -13.59
N GLY A 290 -10.86 5.72 -12.65
CA GLY A 290 -10.32 4.36 -12.75
C GLY A 290 -8.91 4.23 -13.31
N GLN A 291 -8.34 5.31 -13.84
CA GLN A 291 -6.93 5.33 -14.25
C GLN A 291 -6.04 5.57 -13.03
N ARG A 292 -4.89 4.89 -13.03
CA ARG A 292 -3.82 5.13 -12.07
C ARG A 292 -2.76 6.03 -12.71
N VAL A 293 -2.62 7.24 -12.19
CA VAL A 293 -1.65 8.22 -12.69
C VAL A 293 -1.06 8.94 -11.49
N PHE A 294 0.26 9.01 -11.40
CA PHE A 294 0.92 9.90 -10.46
C PHE A 294 0.62 11.34 -10.85
N LEU A 295 -0.16 12.04 -10.04
CA LEU A 295 -0.52 13.44 -10.24
C LEU A 295 -0.44 14.17 -8.91
N ASN A 296 0.04 15.41 -8.96
CA ASN A 296 -0.14 16.35 -7.85
C ASN A 296 -1.12 17.49 -8.23
N GLU A 297 -2.08 17.17 -9.10
CA GLU A 297 -3.10 18.09 -9.59
C GLU A 297 -4.42 17.36 -9.79
N VAL A 298 -5.53 18.11 -9.73
CA VAL A 298 -6.89 17.60 -9.88
C VAL A 298 -7.52 18.12 -11.17
N THR A 299 -8.42 17.33 -11.77
CA THR A 299 -9.21 17.81 -12.90
C THR A 299 -10.40 18.67 -12.41
N ALA A 300 -11.09 19.33 -13.34
CA ALA A 300 -12.23 20.19 -13.00
C ALA A 300 -13.40 19.43 -12.34
N ALA A 301 -13.57 18.13 -12.64
CA ALA A 301 -14.62 17.30 -12.08
C ALA A 301 -14.01 16.13 -11.31
N ALA A 302 -14.37 15.98 -10.03
CA ALA A 302 -13.80 14.94 -9.16
C ALA A 302 -13.93 13.51 -9.72
N LYS A 303 -15.02 13.21 -10.46
CA LYS A 303 -15.24 11.90 -11.11
C LYS A 303 -14.30 11.63 -12.29
N ASP A 304 -13.77 12.67 -12.92
CA ASP A 304 -12.90 12.55 -14.08
C ASP A 304 -11.41 12.58 -13.69
N THR A 305 -11.10 12.97 -12.44
CA THR A 305 -9.74 12.97 -11.90
C THR A 305 -9.24 11.54 -11.74
N PRO A 306 -8.11 11.15 -12.35
CA PRO A 306 -7.48 9.87 -12.03
C PRO A 306 -6.92 9.91 -10.61
N LEU A 307 -6.91 8.77 -9.95
CA LEU A 307 -6.41 8.63 -8.58
C LEU A 307 -5.18 7.73 -8.57
N ASN A 308 -4.43 7.75 -7.47
CA ASN A 308 -3.29 6.89 -7.27
C ASN A 308 -3.30 6.25 -5.88
N SER A 309 -4.03 5.14 -5.80
CA SER A 309 -4.18 4.28 -4.63
C SER A 309 -4.70 5.03 -3.39
N PRO A 310 -5.96 5.50 -3.40
CA PRO A 310 -6.60 6.02 -2.19
C PRO A 310 -6.66 4.91 -1.13
N TRP A 311 -6.17 5.16 0.08
CA TRP A 311 -5.91 4.10 1.07
C TRP A 311 -6.60 4.31 2.41
N GLY A 312 -6.67 5.56 2.88
CA GLY A 312 -7.32 5.95 4.13
C GLY A 312 -8.34 7.06 3.89
N LEU A 313 -9.42 7.07 4.67
CA LEU A 313 -10.45 8.10 4.63
C LEU A 313 -10.71 8.62 6.04
N GLU A 314 -10.95 9.93 6.16
CA GLU A 314 -11.42 10.56 7.41
C GLU A 314 -12.40 11.69 7.08
N ALA A 315 -13.53 11.74 7.79
CA ALA A 315 -14.51 12.79 7.63
C ALA A 315 -14.25 13.93 8.62
N VAL A 316 -14.12 15.17 8.13
CA VAL A 316 -13.87 16.35 8.97
C VAL A 316 -14.73 17.51 8.48
N ASP A 317 -15.54 18.06 9.38
CA ASP A 317 -16.37 19.26 9.14
C ASP A 317 -17.23 19.25 7.87
N GLY A 318 -17.66 18.06 7.43
CA GLY A 318 -18.50 17.88 6.24
C GLY A 318 -17.73 17.55 4.96
N ASP A 319 -16.39 17.54 5.00
CA ASP A 319 -15.51 17.12 3.93
C ASP A 319 -14.95 15.72 4.18
N LEU A 320 -14.45 15.09 3.12
CA LEU A 320 -13.76 13.82 3.15
C LEU A 320 -12.28 14.02 2.84
N PHE A 321 -11.42 13.67 3.78
CA PHE A 321 -9.97 13.63 3.59
C PHE A 321 -9.55 12.25 3.15
N ILE A 322 -8.61 12.21 2.20
CA ILE A 322 -8.20 11.00 1.49
C ILE A 322 -6.69 10.88 1.59
N ALA A 323 -6.21 9.84 2.24
CA ALA A 323 -4.79 9.50 2.20
C ALA A 323 -4.49 8.81 0.86
N MET A 324 -3.75 9.50 0.00
CA MET A 324 -3.37 9.06 -1.33
C MET A 324 -2.00 8.40 -1.24
N ALA A 325 -2.00 7.08 -1.06
CA ALA A 325 -0.76 6.33 -0.82
C ALA A 325 0.20 6.41 -2.01
N GLY A 326 -0.33 6.32 -3.25
CA GLY A 326 0.46 6.38 -4.46
C GLY A 326 0.98 7.78 -4.81
N ASP A 327 0.28 8.84 -4.37
CA ASP A 327 0.72 10.23 -4.59
C ASP A 327 1.46 10.82 -3.37
N HIS A 328 1.70 10.04 -2.32
CA HIS A 328 2.39 10.51 -1.12
C HIS A 328 1.83 11.85 -0.58
N ALA A 329 0.50 11.93 -0.53
CA ALA A 329 -0.22 13.17 -0.26
C ALA A 329 -1.56 12.92 0.45
N VAL A 330 -2.12 13.97 1.03
CA VAL A 330 -3.50 13.97 1.53
C VAL A 330 -4.34 14.87 0.62
N TRP A 331 -5.44 14.34 0.11
CA TRP A 331 -6.40 15.08 -0.71
C TRP A 331 -7.68 15.35 0.08
N ARG A 332 -8.49 16.31 -0.39
CA ARG A 332 -9.76 16.69 0.22
C ARG A 332 -10.87 16.71 -0.83
N TYR A 333 -12.00 16.12 -0.49
CA TYR A 333 -13.22 16.11 -1.30
C TYR A 333 -14.38 16.73 -0.53
N ASP A 334 -14.99 17.78 -1.09
CA ASP A 334 -16.23 18.36 -0.61
C ASP A 334 -17.41 17.71 -1.36
N PRO A 335 -18.23 16.86 -0.72
CA PRO A 335 -19.35 16.19 -1.38
C PRO A 335 -20.50 17.14 -1.76
N LYS A 336 -20.63 18.31 -1.12
CA LYS A 336 -21.70 19.29 -1.41
C LYS A 336 -21.40 20.02 -2.71
N THR A 337 -20.16 20.48 -2.88
CA THR A 337 -19.74 21.19 -4.10
C THR A 337 -19.15 20.26 -5.16
N ARG A 338 -18.87 19.00 -4.79
CA ARG A 338 -18.18 17.98 -5.59
C ARG A 338 -16.78 18.41 -6.03
N LYS A 339 -16.15 19.28 -5.25
CA LYS A 339 -14.78 19.76 -5.50
C LYS A 339 -13.80 18.82 -4.84
N LEU A 340 -12.71 18.57 -5.55
CA LEU A 340 -11.55 17.81 -5.09
C LEU A 340 -10.36 18.77 -5.12
N ASP A 341 -9.47 18.68 -4.13
CA ASP A 341 -8.20 19.41 -4.10
C ASP A 341 -7.10 18.60 -3.43
N VAL A 342 -5.84 18.89 -3.77
CA VAL A 342 -4.68 18.43 -3.00
C VAL A 342 -4.63 19.26 -1.73
N TYR A 343 -4.74 18.61 -0.58
CA TYR A 343 -4.80 19.28 0.72
C TYR A 343 -3.41 19.44 1.33
N ALA A 344 -2.54 18.44 1.20
CA ALA A 344 -1.17 18.45 1.69
C ALA A 344 -0.29 17.47 0.90
N GLY A 345 1.00 17.78 0.74
CA GLY A 345 1.99 16.93 0.08
C GLY A 345 2.50 17.48 -1.25
N THR A 346 3.81 17.41 -1.49
CA THR A 346 4.42 17.76 -2.79
C THR A 346 4.28 16.66 -3.84
N GLY A 347 3.94 15.45 -3.43
CA GLY A 347 4.00 14.25 -4.27
C GLY A 347 5.29 13.45 -4.12
N ASP A 348 6.37 14.06 -3.61
CA ASP A 348 7.64 13.35 -3.44
C ASP A 348 7.58 12.43 -2.22
N GLU A 349 8.13 11.22 -2.37
CA GLU A 349 8.31 10.29 -1.25
C GLU A 349 9.41 10.80 -0.32
N GLY A 350 9.05 11.16 0.91
CA GLY A 350 10.01 11.70 1.87
C GLY A 350 9.44 11.98 3.26
N LEU A 351 10.26 12.62 4.09
CA LEU A 351 9.89 13.09 5.42
C LEU A 351 10.35 14.54 5.57
N HIS A 352 9.50 15.48 5.13
CA HIS A 352 9.78 16.91 5.20
C HIS A 352 8.60 17.65 5.83
N ASP A 353 8.88 18.43 6.87
CA ASP A 353 7.92 19.27 7.60
C ASP A 353 7.83 20.67 6.98
N GLY A 354 6.76 21.41 7.28
CA GLY A 354 6.59 22.78 6.79
C GLY A 354 5.15 23.15 6.50
N GLU A 355 4.93 24.13 5.61
CA GLU A 355 3.60 24.39 5.07
C GLU A 355 3.06 23.13 4.37
N ARG A 356 1.78 22.83 4.55
CA ARG A 356 1.18 21.53 4.19
C ARG A 356 1.37 21.13 2.72
N LEU A 357 1.38 22.05 1.76
CA LEU A 357 1.59 21.75 0.34
C LEU A 357 3.08 21.58 -0.01
N LEU A 358 3.98 22.00 0.88
CA LEU A 358 5.44 21.84 0.76
C LEU A 358 5.99 20.70 1.63
N ALA A 359 5.15 20.07 2.44
CA ALA A 359 5.50 18.89 3.21
C ALA A 359 5.64 17.67 2.28
N GLN A 360 6.53 16.74 2.63
CA GLN A 360 6.67 15.46 1.94
C GLN A 360 6.16 14.35 2.85
N PHE A 361 5.38 13.44 2.28
CA PHE A 361 4.90 12.22 2.94
C PHE A 361 5.50 11.00 2.24
N ALA A 362 5.28 9.83 2.80
CA ALA A 362 5.76 8.56 2.29
C ALA A 362 4.66 7.50 2.47
N GLN A 363 3.81 7.41 1.44
CA GLN A 363 2.72 6.44 1.34
C GLN A 363 1.59 6.63 2.36
N SER A 364 1.14 7.87 2.60
CA SER A 364 0.06 8.17 3.55
C SER A 364 -1.10 7.17 3.47
N SER A 365 -1.46 6.54 4.60
CA SER A 365 -2.33 5.33 4.59
C SER A 365 -3.42 5.31 5.67
N GLY A 366 -3.24 6.06 6.75
CA GLY A 366 -4.21 6.13 7.85
C GLY A 366 -4.39 7.59 8.28
N LEU A 367 -5.62 7.95 8.62
CA LEU A 367 -5.98 9.29 9.04
C LEU A 367 -6.74 9.21 10.38
N ALA A 368 -6.63 10.26 11.19
CA ALA A 368 -7.49 10.50 12.34
C ALA A 368 -7.58 12.00 12.57
N TYR A 369 -8.72 12.49 13.04
CA TYR A 369 -8.91 13.91 13.33
C TYR A 369 -9.24 14.18 14.80
N HIS A 370 -8.63 15.23 15.36
CA HIS A 370 -9.06 15.82 16.62
C HIS A 370 -8.62 17.28 16.74
N ASP A 371 -9.51 18.14 17.23
CA ASP A 371 -9.22 19.53 17.61
C ASP A 371 -8.39 20.30 16.57
N HIS A 372 -8.90 20.37 15.34
CA HIS A 372 -8.25 21.03 14.19
C HIS A 372 -6.90 20.45 13.77
N ASN A 373 -6.56 19.25 14.22
CA ASN A 373 -5.37 18.52 13.80
C ASN A 373 -5.78 17.25 13.06
N LEU A 374 -5.35 17.15 11.81
CA LEU A 374 -5.43 15.93 11.02
C LEU A 374 -4.11 15.17 11.18
N TYR A 375 -4.19 13.97 11.74
CA TYR A 375 -3.05 13.09 11.94
C TYR A 375 -2.95 12.10 10.79
N VAL A 376 -1.74 11.80 10.36
CA VAL A 376 -1.46 10.94 9.21
C VAL A 376 -0.47 9.86 9.62
N ALA A 377 -0.84 8.60 9.42
CA ALA A 377 0.10 7.49 9.46
C ALA A 377 0.80 7.40 8.10
N ASP A 378 2.13 7.47 8.16
CA ASP A 378 3.01 7.62 7.01
C ASP A 378 3.98 6.43 6.97
N PRO A 379 3.56 5.30 6.37
CA PRO A 379 4.15 3.99 6.62
C PRO A 379 5.56 3.83 6.09
N GLU A 380 5.87 4.35 4.90
CA GLU A 380 7.18 4.14 4.28
C GLU A 380 8.30 4.89 5.01
N SER A 381 7.95 6.00 5.69
CA SER A 381 8.82 6.76 6.60
C SER A 381 8.74 6.27 8.06
N SER A 382 7.87 5.29 8.34
CA SER A 382 7.57 4.77 9.66
C SER A 382 7.25 5.87 10.68
N SER A 383 6.44 6.83 10.26
CA SER A 383 6.20 8.07 11.00
C SER A 383 4.72 8.36 11.23
N ILE A 384 4.44 9.19 12.22
CA ILE A 384 3.13 9.82 12.44
C ILE A 384 3.31 11.32 12.23
N ARG A 385 2.51 11.89 11.33
CA ARG A 385 2.52 13.31 10.98
C ARG A 385 1.28 14.00 11.54
N GLN A 386 1.38 15.30 11.78
CA GLN A 386 0.27 16.15 12.18
C GLN A 386 0.18 17.33 11.22
N ILE A 387 -1.01 17.56 10.66
CA ILE A 387 -1.36 18.74 9.87
C ILE A 387 -2.31 19.58 10.72
N ASN A 388 -1.85 20.73 11.18
CA ASN A 388 -2.71 21.70 11.87
C ASN A 388 -3.53 22.47 10.83
N MET A 389 -4.85 22.30 10.84
CA MET A 389 -5.75 22.84 9.82
C MET A 389 -5.96 24.36 9.92
N GLN A 390 -5.65 24.96 11.07
CA GLN A 390 -5.75 26.42 11.27
C GLN A 390 -4.51 27.15 10.76
N THR A 391 -3.32 26.61 11.03
CA THR A 391 -2.03 27.22 10.65
C THR A 391 -1.50 26.69 9.31
N SER A 392 -2.07 25.60 8.79
CA SER A 392 -1.59 24.88 7.60
C SER A 392 -0.16 24.34 7.73
N LEU A 393 0.32 24.13 8.95
CA LEU A 393 1.64 23.54 9.22
C LEU A 393 1.54 22.03 9.40
N THR A 394 2.49 21.34 8.79
CA THR A 394 2.72 19.91 8.94
C THR A 394 4.00 19.67 9.73
N ILE A 395 3.91 18.85 10.77
CA ILE A 395 5.04 18.45 11.61
C ILE A 395 5.13 16.93 11.77
N THR A 396 6.32 16.43 12.05
CA THR A 396 6.54 15.02 12.41
C THR A 396 6.43 14.86 13.93
N LEU A 397 5.54 13.98 14.38
CA LEU A 397 5.39 13.64 15.80
C LEU A 397 6.29 12.47 16.21
N VAL A 398 6.33 11.43 15.39
CA VAL A 398 7.14 10.21 15.61
C VAL A 398 7.75 9.82 14.27
N GLY A 399 8.99 9.30 14.26
CA GLY A 399 9.67 8.79 13.06
C GLY A 399 10.82 9.67 12.59
N LYS A 400 11.75 9.09 11.81
CA LYS A 400 13.01 9.77 11.40
C LYS A 400 13.37 9.64 9.92
N GLY A 401 12.62 8.86 9.14
CA GLY A 401 12.80 8.75 7.70
C GLY A 401 12.64 7.33 7.17
N LEU A 402 12.78 7.17 5.84
CA LEU A 402 12.41 5.96 5.08
C LEU A 402 13.11 4.65 5.49
N PHE A 403 14.24 4.74 6.20
CA PHE A 403 15.03 3.60 6.67
C PHE A 403 15.26 3.61 8.19
N SER A 404 14.51 4.45 8.92
CA SER A 404 14.57 4.57 10.38
C SER A 404 13.32 3.99 11.01
N PHE A 405 13.30 2.68 11.17
CA PHE A 405 12.18 1.91 11.70
C PHE A 405 12.64 0.93 12.79
N GLY A 406 11.69 0.39 13.55
CA GLY A 406 11.94 -0.58 14.61
C GLY A 406 10.77 -0.64 15.59
N ASP A 407 10.95 -1.35 16.70
CA ASP A 407 9.94 -1.51 17.75
C ASP A 407 10.49 -0.97 19.08
N ARG A 408 10.35 0.35 19.32
CA ARG A 408 10.89 0.98 20.53
C ARG A 408 9.92 2.01 21.13
N ASP A 409 9.58 1.83 22.40
CA ASP A 409 8.82 2.79 23.22
C ASP A 409 9.72 3.94 23.72
N GLY A 410 9.10 5.03 24.18
CA GLY A 410 9.78 6.18 24.78
C GLY A 410 9.24 7.51 24.29
N ALA A 411 10.02 8.59 24.49
CA ALA A 411 9.68 9.91 23.95
C ALA A 411 9.50 9.84 22.42
N ALA A 412 8.59 10.64 21.87
CA ALA A 412 8.18 10.53 20.47
C ALA A 412 9.33 10.67 19.46
N ASP A 413 10.33 11.49 19.77
CA ASP A 413 11.57 11.69 19.00
C ASP A 413 12.59 10.54 19.13
N GLN A 414 12.35 9.59 20.03
CA GLN A 414 13.15 8.40 20.26
C GLN A 414 12.39 7.11 19.93
N ALA A 415 11.06 7.13 19.96
CA ALA A 415 10.25 5.98 19.61
C ALA A 415 10.51 5.54 18.17
N LEU A 416 10.36 4.24 17.93
CA LEU A 416 10.44 3.66 16.60
C LEU A 416 9.17 2.85 16.34
N LEU A 417 8.64 3.02 15.13
CA LEU A 417 7.53 2.29 14.54
C LEU A 417 8.04 1.53 13.31
N GLN A 418 7.22 0.65 12.74
CA GLN A 418 7.49 -0.01 11.47
C GLN A 418 6.19 -0.07 10.65
N HIS A 419 6.16 0.70 9.55
CA HIS A 419 5.04 0.73 8.59
C HIS A 419 3.64 0.91 9.24
N PRO A 420 3.41 1.92 10.10
CA PRO A 420 2.10 2.13 10.71
C PRO A 420 1.06 2.51 9.66
N GLN A 421 -0.13 1.90 9.68
CA GLN A 421 -1.17 2.11 8.64
C GLN A 421 -2.54 2.57 9.15
N GLY A 422 -2.77 2.54 10.46
CA GLY A 422 -4.06 2.87 11.05
C GLY A 422 -3.90 3.80 12.25
N LEU A 423 -4.82 4.75 12.39
CA LEU A 423 -4.88 5.69 13.50
C LEU A 423 -6.29 5.72 14.09
N ALA A 424 -6.37 5.97 15.39
CA ALA A 424 -7.59 6.38 16.06
C ALA A 424 -7.25 7.35 17.19
N TYR A 425 -7.95 8.48 17.26
CA TYR A 425 -7.87 9.36 18.42
C TYR A 425 -8.86 8.90 19.50
N LEU A 426 -8.39 8.78 20.74
CA LEU A 426 -9.24 8.50 21.89
C LEU A 426 -8.60 9.03 23.18
N ASN A 427 -9.35 9.80 23.97
CA ASN A 427 -8.97 10.27 25.31
C ASN A 427 -7.57 10.92 25.38
N GLY A 428 -7.29 11.91 24.52
CA GLY A 428 -6.03 12.67 24.53
C GLY A 428 -4.83 11.90 23.95
N ALA A 429 -5.05 10.77 23.28
CA ALA A 429 -3.99 9.98 22.68
C ALA A 429 -4.34 9.51 21.28
N LEU A 430 -3.30 9.34 20.46
CA LEU A 430 -3.39 8.60 19.21
C LEU A 430 -3.02 7.15 19.47
N TYR A 431 -3.91 6.25 19.08
CA TYR A 431 -3.64 4.84 18.97
C TYR A 431 -3.21 4.54 17.55
N ILE A 432 -2.13 3.77 17.42
CA ILE A 432 -1.42 3.54 16.18
C ILE A 432 -1.39 2.04 15.93
N ALA A 433 -1.90 1.62 14.78
CA ALA A 433 -1.67 0.27 14.28
C ALA A 433 -0.27 0.23 13.67
N ASP A 434 0.70 -0.20 14.48
CA ASP A 434 2.11 -0.34 14.13
C ASP A 434 2.29 -1.67 13.39
N THR A 435 1.82 -1.65 12.15
CA THR A 435 1.44 -2.81 11.35
C THR A 435 2.54 -3.87 11.32
N PHE A 436 3.77 -3.48 10.97
CA PHE A 436 4.85 -4.44 10.75
C PHE A 436 5.49 -4.92 12.06
N ASN A 437 5.29 -4.18 13.16
CA ASN A 437 5.64 -4.63 14.50
C ASN A 437 4.53 -5.49 15.15
N ASN A 438 3.42 -5.75 14.46
CA ASN A 438 2.31 -6.58 14.96
C ASN A 438 1.76 -6.09 16.30
N ALA A 439 1.67 -4.76 16.47
CA ALA A 439 1.35 -4.12 17.74
C ALA A 439 0.38 -2.94 17.59
N ILE A 440 -0.31 -2.63 18.69
CA ILE A 440 -0.98 -1.33 18.87
C ILE A 440 -0.13 -0.49 19.82
N ARG A 441 0.20 0.71 19.36
CA ARG A 441 0.97 1.71 20.11
C ARG A 441 0.06 2.87 20.51
N LYS A 442 0.44 3.58 21.56
CA LYS A 442 -0.25 4.78 22.05
C LYS A 442 0.74 5.92 22.10
N LEU A 443 0.47 7.00 21.39
CA LEU A 443 1.12 8.30 21.55
C LEU A 443 0.24 9.20 22.40
N ASN A 444 0.65 9.47 23.64
CA ASN A 444 0.00 10.48 24.48
C ASN A 444 0.35 11.88 23.95
N LEU A 445 -0.65 12.68 23.59
CA LEU A 445 -0.42 13.97 22.92
C LEU A 445 0.02 15.08 23.89
N ASP A 446 -0.25 14.96 25.19
CA ASP A 446 0.19 15.94 26.19
C ASP A 446 1.66 15.76 26.57
N THR A 447 2.11 14.50 26.69
CA THR A 447 3.46 14.14 27.17
C THR A 447 4.41 13.74 26.05
N LEU A 448 3.90 13.53 24.84
CA LEU A 448 4.64 13.00 23.68
C LEU A 448 5.41 11.71 24.02
N GLN A 449 4.78 10.82 24.78
CA GLN A 449 5.30 9.49 25.07
C GLN A 449 4.58 8.45 24.23
N VAL A 450 5.37 7.56 23.62
CA VAL A 450 4.91 6.39 22.89
C VAL A 450 5.09 5.15 23.77
N SER A 451 4.03 4.38 23.95
CA SER A 451 4.06 3.09 24.63
C SER A 451 3.34 2.00 23.85
N THR A 452 3.71 0.75 24.08
CA THR A 452 2.99 -0.41 23.56
C THR A 452 1.76 -0.70 24.41
N VAL A 453 0.59 -0.85 23.77
CA VAL A 453 -0.68 -1.20 24.43
C VAL A 453 -1.00 -2.68 24.26
N ALA A 454 -0.80 -3.21 23.05
CA ALA A 454 -1.05 -4.61 22.74
C ALA A 454 -0.03 -5.14 21.72
N LYS A 455 0.28 -6.44 21.81
CA LYS A 455 1.09 -7.20 20.86
C LYS A 455 0.35 -8.48 20.47
N ASN A 456 1.03 -9.37 19.74
CA ASN A 456 0.52 -10.64 19.26
C ASN A 456 -0.64 -10.46 18.27
N LEU A 457 -0.59 -9.43 17.44
CA LEU A 457 -1.44 -9.28 16.27
C LEU A 457 -0.70 -9.82 15.04
N ALA A 458 -1.31 -9.71 13.87
CA ALA A 458 -0.72 -10.04 12.59
C ALA A 458 -1.10 -8.94 11.60
N GLN A 459 -0.18 -7.99 11.44
CA GLN A 459 -0.27 -6.90 10.49
C GLN A 459 -1.57 -6.09 10.66
N PRO A 460 -1.83 -5.52 11.86
CA PRO A 460 -3.05 -4.75 12.09
C PRO A 460 -3.06 -3.50 11.19
N ASN A 461 -4.08 -3.33 10.34
CA ASN A 461 -4.11 -2.24 9.34
C ASN A 461 -5.02 -1.06 9.74
N GLY A 462 -6.06 -1.29 10.52
CA GLY A 462 -7.12 -0.31 10.78
C GLY A 462 -7.59 -0.32 12.23
N LEU A 463 -7.97 0.86 12.72
CA LEU A 463 -8.47 1.10 14.07
C LEU A 463 -9.76 1.90 14.00
N ALA A 464 -10.70 1.62 14.90
CA ALA A 464 -11.86 2.47 15.11
C ALA A 464 -12.28 2.47 16.58
N VAL A 465 -12.76 3.62 17.07
CA VAL A 465 -13.31 3.73 18.42
C VAL A 465 -14.70 3.12 18.45
N LEU A 466 -14.90 2.10 19.29
CA LEU A 466 -16.23 1.54 19.54
C LEU A 466 -16.94 2.27 20.69
N ASN A 467 -16.18 2.60 21.73
CA ASN A 467 -16.64 3.36 22.90
C ASN A 467 -15.43 3.94 23.67
N ASP A 468 -15.69 4.64 24.77
CA ASP A 468 -14.69 5.37 25.57
C ASP A 468 -13.47 4.54 26.04
N HIS A 469 -13.56 3.21 26.01
CA HIS A 469 -12.51 2.31 26.49
C HIS A 469 -12.19 1.17 25.52
N THR A 470 -12.83 1.12 24.35
CA THR A 470 -12.68 0.00 23.41
C THR A 470 -12.35 0.48 22.00
N LEU A 471 -11.28 -0.08 21.44
CA LEU A 471 -10.93 0.05 20.03
C LEU A 471 -11.21 -1.27 19.31
N LEU A 472 -11.79 -1.21 18.11
CA LEU A 472 -11.76 -2.31 17.17
C LEU A 472 -10.48 -2.25 16.34
N ILE A 473 -9.88 -3.41 16.11
CA ILE A 473 -8.63 -3.56 15.34
C ILE A 473 -8.87 -4.56 14.22
N ALA A 474 -8.54 -4.16 13.00
CA ALA A 474 -8.49 -5.06 11.86
C ALA A 474 -7.18 -5.85 11.91
N ASP A 475 -7.22 -7.07 12.47
CA ASP A 475 -6.10 -7.98 12.63
C ASP A 475 -5.88 -8.77 11.32
N THR A 476 -5.51 -8.01 10.28
CA THR A 476 -5.63 -8.35 8.86
C THR A 476 -5.14 -9.74 8.50
N TYR A 477 -3.90 -10.11 8.87
CA TYR A 477 -3.30 -11.37 8.43
C TYR A 477 -3.78 -12.59 9.23
N ARG A 478 -4.72 -12.38 10.17
CA ARG A 478 -5.48 -13.42 10.86
C ARG A 478 -6.95 -13.39 10.52
N ASP A 479 -7.34 -12.66 9.47
CA ASP A 479 -8.68 -12.71 8.89
C ASP A 479 -9.80 -12.42 9.91
N ARG A 480 -9.54 -11.47 10.83
CA ARG A 480 -10.45 -11.20 11.96
C ARG A 480 -10.39 -9.75 12.42
N ILE A 481 -11.41 -9.37 13.18
CA ILE A 481 -11.43 -8.16 13.99
C ILE A 481 -11.24 -8.56 15.46
N VAL A 482 -10.56 -7.71 16.23
CA VAL A 482 -10.44 -7.86 17.68
C VAL A 482 -10.83 -6.58 18.38
N ALA A 483 -11.43 -6.70 19.57
CA ALA A 483 -11.71 -5.57 20.46
C ALA A 483 -10.60 -5.46 21.50
N LEU A 484 -9.98 -4.29 21.58
CA LEU A 484 -8.94 -3.92 22.55
C LEU A 484 -9.53 -3.04 23.64
N ASN A 485 -9.43 -3.48 24.89
CA ASN A 485 -9.67 -2.62 26.04
C ASN A 485 -8.41 -1.77 26.30
N ILE A 486 -8.54 -0.45 26.12
CA ILE A 486 -7.39 0.46 26.21
C ILE A 486 -6.91 0.75 27.64
N ILE A 487 -7.65 0.30 28.65
CA ILE A 487 -7.29 0.49 30.07
C ILE A 487 -6.29 -0.58 30.50
N ASN A 488 -6.54 -1.84 30.14
CA ASN A 488 -5.72 -2.98 30.58
C ASN A 488 -4.91 -3.65 29.45
N GLY A 489 -5.13 -3.27 28.18
CA GLY A 489 -4.42 -3.82 27.03
C GLY A 489 -4.93 -5.19 26.55
N GLU A 490 -6.02 -5.70 27.13
CA GLU A 490 -6.57 -7.01 26.77
C GLU A 490 -7.27 -6.97 25.41
N THR A 491 -7.04 -8.01 24.60
CA THR A 491 -7.71 -8.19 23.31
C THR A 491 -8.68 -9.36 23.38
N THR A 492 -9.87 -9.16 22.82
CA THR A 492 -10.93 -10.18 22.71
C THR A 492 -11.41 -10.29 21.27
N ALA A 493 -12.01 -11.43 20.91
CA ALA A 493 -12.58 -11.60 19.58
C ALA A 493 -13.80 -10.69 19.39
N TRP A 494 -13.89 -10.01 18.25
CA TRP A 494 -15.08 -9.26 17.85
C TRP A 494 -15.43 -9.63 16.40
N PRO A 495 -16.69 -9.95 16.07
CA PRO A 495 -17.80 -10.23 16.98
C PRO A 495 -17.47 -11.30 18.02
N PRO A 496 -18.06 -11.24 19.23
CA PRO A 496 -17.87 -12.28 20.24
C PRO A 496 -18.40 -13.62 19.70
N LYS A 497 -17.70 -14.72 20.01
CA LYS A 497 -18.19 -16.07 19.67
C LYS A 497 -19.50 -16.30 20.43
N LYS A 498 -20.54 -16.69 19.69
CA LYS A 498 -21.84 -17.08 20.27
C LYS A 498 -21.74 -18.33 21.12
#